data_AF-A0A376MKL9-F1
#
_entry.id   AF-A0A376MKL9-F1
#
_cell.length_a   1.000
_cell.length_b   1.000
_cell.length_c   1.000
_cell.angle_alpha   90.00
_cell.angle_beta   90.00
_cell.angle_gamma   90.00
#
_symmetry.space_group_name_H-M   'P 1'
#
loop_
_entity.id
_entity.type
_entity.pdbx_description
1 polymer ?
#
loop_
_entity_poly.entity_id
_entity_poly.type
_entity_poly.pdbx_seq_one_letter_code
_entity_poly.pdbx_strand_id
1 'polypeptide(L)'
;MLTKFGAVRTRNAKMEMVYCLPAELGVPTTSSPLKNLVLDIDYNDAVVVIHTSPGAAQLIARLLDSLGKAEGILGTIAGDDTIFTTPANGFTVKDLYESDFRAVRPGALISAPSLLAAGKMLFFPLTPPAFSCD
;
A
#
# COMPACT_ATOMS: atom_id res chain seq x y z
N MET A 1 -1.85 -31.21 3.00
CA MET A 1 -1.40 -30.10 3.88
C MET A 1 -1.06 -28.81 3.11
N LEU A 2 -1.40 -28.70 1.80
CA LEU A 2 -1.25 -27.45 1.00
C LEU A 2 -2.60 -26.81 0.63
N THR A 3 -3.68 -27.60 0.58
CA THR A 3 -5.05 -27.15 0.35
C THR A 3 -5.54 -26.15 1.40
N LYS A 4 -5.02 -26.23 2.65
CA LYS A 4 -5.34 -25.30 3.74
C LYS A 4 -4.86 -23.86 3.48
N PHE A 5 -3.84 -23.70 2.64
CA PHE A 5 -3.24 -22.40 2.30
C PHE A 5 -3.67 -21.90 0.92
N GLY A 6 -4.73 -22.48 0.34
CA GLY A 6 -5.26 -22.05 -0.96
C GLY A 6 -4.35 -22.34 -2.16
N ALA A 7 -3.37 -23.24 -2.02
CA ALA A 7 -2.47 -23.60 -3.10
C ALA A 7 -3.25 -24.27 -4.25
N VAL A 8 -3.21 -23.66 -5.43
CA VAL A 8 -3.86 -24.17 -6.65
C VAL A 8 -2.81 -24.92 -7.46
N ARG A 9 -3.22 -26.04 -8.06
CA ARG A 9 -2.37 -26.82 -8.93
C ARG A 9 -2.56 -26.35 -10.37
N THR A 10 -1.58 -25.66 -10.92
CA THR A 10 -1.62 -25.05 -12.26
C THR A 10 -0.58 -25.72 -13.17
N ARG A 11 -0.82 -25.74 -14.49
CA ARG A 11 0.20 -26.16 -15.46
C ARG A 11 1.07 -24.96 -15.81
N ASN A 12 2.38 -25.12 -15.69
CA ASN A 12 3.34 -24.13 -16.19
C ASN A 12 3.46 -24.22 -17.73
N ALA A 13 4.08 -23.23 -18.38
CA ALA A 13 4.31 -23.17 -19.83
C ALA A 13 5.11 -24.38 -20.39
N LYS A 14 5.79 -25.13 -19.51
CA LYS A 14 6.50 -26.39 -19.82
C LYS A 14 5.63 -27.66 -19.70
N MET A 15 4.31 -27.52 -19.53
CA MET A 15 3.36 -28.62 -19.31
C MET A 15 3.59 -29.42 -18.00
N GLU A 16 4.36 -28.87 -17.07
CA GLU A 16 4.60 -29.45 -15.75
C GLU A 16 3.54 -28.98 -14.74
N MET A 17 3.11 -29.90 -13.87
CA MET A 17 2.13 -29.61 -12.81
C MET A 17 2.84 -28.97 -11.62
N VAL A 18 2.64 -27.67 -11.43
CA VAL A 18 3.23 -26.89 -10.34
C VAL A 18 2.16 -26.43 -9.35
N TYR A 19 2.51 -26.35 -8.08
CA TYR A 19 1.65 -25.73 -7.07
C TYR A 19 2.00 -24.25 -6.98
N CYS A 20 1.01 -23.40 -7.19
CA CYS A 20 1.14 -21.97 -7.05
C CYS A 20 0.27 -21.52 -5.86
N LEU A 21 0.83 -20.70 -4.97
CA LEU A 21 0.01 -19.90 -4.08
C LEU A 21 -0.52 -18.69 -4.88
N PRO A 22 -1.83 -18.40 -4.85
CA PRO A 22 -2.37 -17.18 -5.44
C PRO A 22 -1.63 -15.96 -4.90
N ALA A 23 -1.30 -15.00 -5.77
CA ALA A 23 -0.51 -13.80 -5.43
C ALA A 23 -1.14 -12.96 -4.30
N GLU A 24 -2.45 -13.12 -4.08
CA GLU A 24 -3.24 -12.53 -2.98
C GLU A 24 -2.76 -12.90 -1.56
N LEU A 25 -1.92 -13.94 -1.41
CA LEU A 25 -1.33 -14.32 -0.12
C LEU A 25 0.07 -13.73 0.11
N GLY A 26 0.69 -13.13 -0.92
CA GLY A 26 2.04 -12.55 -0.84
C GLY A 26 2.07 -11.13 -0.29
N VAL A 27 0.99 -10.37 -0.52
CA VAL A 27 0.82 -8.99 -0.08
C VAL A 27 -0.36 -8.96 0.89
N PRO A 28 -0.20 -8.43 2.12
CA PRO A 28 -1.30 -8.37 3.07
C PRO A 28 -2.43 -7.51 2.49
N THR A 29 -3.53 -8.15 2.09
CA THR A 29 -4.68 -7.48 1.50
C THR A 29 -5.31 -6.54 2.53
N THR A 30 -5.33 -5.26 2.16
CA THR A 30 -5.83 -4.14 2.94
C THR A 30 -7.34 -4.25 3.13
N SER A 31 -7.80 -4.72 4.28
CA SER A 31 -9.23 -4.54 4.60
C SER A 31 -9.56 -4.17 6.04
N SER A 32 -8.74 -4.46 7.05
CA SER A 32 -9.14 -4.04 8.41
C SER A 32 -8.05 -3.94 9.49
N PRO A 33 -7.06 -4.85 9.63
CA PRO A 33 -6.16 -4.78 10.79
C PRO A 33 -5.01 -3.77 10.64
N LEU A 34 -4.61 -3.41 9.42
CA LEU A 34 -3.42 -2.56 9.19
C LEU A 34 -3.63 -1.09 9.55
N LYS A 35 -4.86 -0.59 9.43
CA LYS A 35 -5.20 0.81 9.75
C LYS A 35 -4.96 1.16 11.21
N ASN A 36 -5.15 0.20 12.11
CA ASN A 36 -4.99 0.39 13.55
C ASN A 36 -3.52 0.31 13.99
N LEU A 37 -2.63 -0.12 13.09
CA LEU A 37 -1.20 -0.23 13.37
C LEU A 37 -0.45 1.05 13.04
N VAL A 38 -1.05 2.01 12.33
CA VAL A 38 -0.41 3.31 12.04
C VAL A 38 -0.92 4.35 13.01
N LEU A 39 0.00 4.86 13.82
CA LEU A 39 -0.28 5.85 14.86
C LEU A 39 -0.28 7.25 14.25
N ASP A 40 0.78 7.57 13.52
CA ASP A 40 0.99 8.91 12.97
C ASP A 40 1.80 8.88 11.67
N ILE A 41 1.62 9.91 10.84
CA ILE A 41 2.38 10.10 9.60
C ILE A 41 2.76 11.58 9.53
N ASP A 42 4.04 11.86 9.41
CA ASP A 42 4.59 13.21 9.27
C ASP A 42 5.60 13.26 8.13
N TYR A 43 5.99 14.45 7.69
CA TYR A 43 6.93 14.61 6.58
C TYR A 43 7.79 15.87 6.70
N ASN A 44 8.96 15.84 6.09
CA ASN A 44 9.81 17.01 5.91
C ASN A 44 10.01 17.30 4.41
N ASP A 45 10.98 18.13 4.05
CA ASP A 45 11.23 18.51 2.64
C ASP A 45 11.84 17.39 1.78
N ALA A 46 12.20 16.24 2.37
CA ALA A 46 12.88 15.15 1.68
C ALA A 46 12.27 13.74 1.90
N VAL A 47 11.65 13.49 3.05
CA VAL A 47 11.18 12.17 3.47
C VAL A 47 9.83 12.25 4.19
N VAL A 48 9.06 11.18 4.08
CA VAL A 48 7.87 10.91 4.90
C VAL A 48 8.24 9.91 5.98
N VAL A 49 7.80 10.14 7.20
CA VAL A 49 8.02 9.30 8.38
C VAL A 49 6.68 8.79 8.88
N ILE A 50 6.55 7.47 8.98
CA ILE A 50 5.34 6.80 9.46
C ILE A 50 5.67 6.12 10.79
N HIS A 51 4.91 6.45 11.83
CA HIS A 51 4.99 5.79 13.12
C HIS A 51 3.91 4.73 13.23
N THR A 52 4.31 3.53 13.63
CA THR A 52 3.46 2.37 13.74
C THR A 52 3.49 1.81 15.16
N SER A 53 2.53 0.94 15.46
CA SER A 53 2.63 0.08 16.64
C SER A 53 3.92 -0.76 16.57
N PRO A 54 4.54 -1.09 17.71
CA PRO A 54 5.76 -1.89 17.76
C PRO A 54 5.61 -3.20 16.98
N GLY A 55 6.61 -3.54 16.15
CA GLY A 55 6.65 -4.75 15.32
C GLY A 55 5.78 -4.72 14.05
N ALA A 56 5.09 -3.61 13.76
CA ALA A 56 4.25 -3.49 12.57
C ALA A 56 4.94 -2.81 11.37
N ALA A 57 6.03 -2.07 11.59
CA ALA A 57 6.66 -1.22 10.59
C ALA A 57 7.08 -2.01 9.33
N GLN A 58 7.70 -3.17 9.53
CA GLN A 58 8.17 -4.01 8.42
C GLN A 58 7.04 -4.52 7.52
N LEU A 59 5.88 -4.83 8.10
CA LEU A 59 4.74 -5.33 7.34
C LEU A 59 4.16 -4.21 6.47
N ILE A 60 4.04 -3.01 7.02
CA ILE A 60 3.53 -1.83 6.32
C ILE A 60 4.51 -1.37 5.23
N ALA A 61 5.82 -1.37 5.50
CA ALA A 61 6.81 -1.05 4.47
C ALA A 61 6.73 -2.00 3.28
N ARG A 62 6.55 -3.31 3.53
CA ARG A 62 6.36 -4.29 2.44
C ARG A 62 5.08 -4.03 1.62
N LEU A 63 4.06 -3.46 2.25
CA LEU A 63 2.85 -3.03 1.56
C LEU A 63 3.10 -1.78 0.70
N LEU A 64 3.78 -0.77 1.24
CA LEU A 64 4.14 0.45 0.52
C LEU A 64 5.07 0.14 -0.67
N ASP A 65 6.06 -0.74 -0.48
CA ASP A 65 6.95 -1.20 -1.55
C ASP A 65 6.20 -1.91 -2.69
N SER A 66 5.07 -2.56 -2.40
CA SER A 66 4.25 -3.24 -3.42
C SER A 66 3.51 -2.28 -4.34
N LEU A 67 3.23 -1.04 -3.88
CA LEU A 67 2.68 0.04 -4.70
C LEU A 67 3.75 0.61 -5.65
N GLY A 68 4.97 0.72 -5.15
CA GLY A 68 6.16 1.07 -5.92
C GLY A 68 6.10 2.48 -6.54
N LYS A 69 6.85 2.65 -7.63
CA LYS A 69 7.07 3.96 -8.27
C LYS A 69 5.82 4.59 -8.90
N ALA A 70 4.73 3.83 -9.08
CA ALA A 70 3.48 4.32 -9.64
C ALA A 70 2.81 5.36 -8.72
N GLU A 71 2.99 5.22 -7.41
CA GLU A 71 2.47 6.13 -6.38
C GLU A 71 3.52 7.17 -5.92
N GLY A 72 4.63 7.28 -6.66
CA GLY A 72 5.69 8.24 -6.36
C GLY A 72 6.71 7.79 -5.33
N ILE A 73 6.67 6.54 -4.86
CA ILE A 73 7.61 6.01 -3.87
C ILE A 73 8.91 5.55 -4.56
N LEU A 74 10.04 6.17 -4.20
CA LEU A 74 11.37 5.75 -4.65
C LEU A 74 11.85 4.51 -3.91
N GLY A 75 11.63 4.50 -2.59
CA GLY A 75 11.94 3.38 -1.71
C GLY A 75 11.53 3.64 -0.26
N THR A 76 11.35 2.55 0.48
CA THR A 76 11.03 2.57 1.91
C THR A 76 12.14 1.93 2.76
N ILE A 77 12.28 2.36 4.01
CA ILE A 77 13.14 1.75 5.03
C ILE A 77 12.31 1.59 6.29
N ALA A 78 12.12 0.37 6.76
CA ALA A 78 11.45 0.08 8.03
C ALA A 78 12.45 -0.22 9.16
N GLY A 79 12.20 0.38 10.32
CA GLY A 79 12.67 -0.08 11.62
C GLY A 79 11.64 -1.01 12.28
N ASP A 80 11.51 -0.89 13.60
CA ASP A 80 10.52 -1.67 14.39
C ASP A 80 9.15 -0.98 14.47
N ASP A 81 9.16 0.32 14.72
CA ASP A 81 7.98 1.16 14.91
C ASP A 81 7.97 2.41 14.00
N THR A 82 8.98 2.55 13.14
CA THR A 82 9.19 3.75 12.31
C THR A 82 9.54 3.36 10.89
N ILE A 83 8.93 4.00 9.90
CA ILE A 83 9.19 3.78 8.48
C ILE A 83 9.57 5.10 7.83
N PHE A 84 10.58 5.07 6.97
CA PHE A 84 11.00 6.19 6.14
C PHE A 84 10.62 5.90 4.69
N THR A 85 9.92 6.83 4.05
CA THR A 85 9.59 6.77 2.62
C THR A 85 10.23 7.95 1.89
N THR A 86 10.81 7.68 0.73
CA THR A 86 11.45 8.71 -0.12
C THR A 86 10.68 8.90 -1.42
N PRO A 87 10.47 10.14 -1.90
CA PRO A 87 9.81 10.39 -3.17
C PRO A 87 10.71 10.11 -4.36
N ALA A 88 10.10 9.63 -5.43
CA ALA A 88 10.72 9.49 -6.74
C ALA A 88 10.92 10.85 -7.39
N ASN A 89 11.91 10.95 -8.28
CA ASN A 89 12.19 12.19 -9.01
C ASN A 89 10.93 12.67 -9.74
N GLY A 90 10.56 13.93 -9.50
CA GLY A 90 9.37 14.57 -10.07
C GLY A 90 8.11 14.51 -9.21
N PHE A 91 8.16 13.86 -8.05
CA PHE A 91 7.09 13.90 -7.05
C PHE A 91 7.45 14.83 -5.89
N THR A 92 6.48 15.59 -5.40
CA THR A 92 6.69 16.36 -4.16
C THR A 92 6.46 15.47 -2.94
N VAL A 93 7.08 15.80 -1.81
CA VAL A 93 6.85 15.06 -0.56
C VAL A 93 5.39 15.09 -0.13
N LYS A 94 4.66 16.17 -0.46
CA LYS A 94 3.23 16.28 -0.18
C LYS A 94 2.41 15.26 -0.96
N ASP A 95 2.74 15.06 -2.24
CA ASP A 95 2.06 14.05 -3.07
C ASP A 95 2.31 12.65 -2.53
N LEU A 96 3.54 12.39 -2.06
CA LEU A 96 3.89 11.10 -1.44
C LEU A 96 3.20 10.90 -0.09
N TYR A 97 3.11 11.94 0.72
CA TYR A 97 2.36 11.89 1.97
C TYR A 97 0.88 11.53 1.71
N GLU A 98 0.26 12.14 0.70
CA GLU A 98 -1.12 11.81 0.32
C GLU A 98 -1.27 10.38 -0.19
N SER A 99 -0.31 9.87 -0.97
CA SER A 99 -0.33 8.49 -1.46
C SER A 99 -0.12 7.47 -0.35
N ASP A 100 0.86 7.68 0.54
CA ASP A 100 1.10 6.85 1.73
C ASP A 100 -0.12 6.85 2.66
N PHE A 101 -0.73 8.02 2.90
CA PHE A 101 -1.93 8.15 3.72
C PHE A 101 -3.11 7.38 3.12
N ARG A 102 -3.30 7.47 1.80
CA ARG A 102 -4.36 6.75 1.08
C ARG A 102 -4.13 5.23 1.09
N ALA A 103 -2.89 4.79 0.90
CA ALA A 103 -2.49 3.39 0.92
C ALA A 103 -2.76 2.73 2.29
N VAL A 104 -2.39 3.43 3.36
CA VAL A 104 -2.55 2.95 4.73
C VAL A 104 -4.00 3.06 5.21
N ARG A 105 -4.74 4.10 4.79
CA ARG A 105 -6.15 4.33 5.18
C ARG A 105 -7.08 4.42 3.97
N PRO A 106 -7.40 3.30 3.29
CA PRO A 106 -8.39 3.31 2.22
C PRO A 106 -9.78 3.71 2.79
N GLY A 107 -10.22 4.93 2.49
CA GLY A 107 -11.53 5.47 2.90
C GLY A 107 -11.51 6.58 3.96
N ALA A 108 -10.34 7.02 4.45
CA ALA A 108 -10.27 8.25 5.25
C ALA A 108 -10.39 9.47 4.32
N LEU A 109 -11.44 10.26 4.52
CA LEU A 109 -11.54 11.60 3.91
C LEU A 109 -10.34 12.42 4.37
N ILE A 110 -9.51 12.83 3.42
CA ILE A 110 -8.44 13.80 3.67
C ILE A 110 -9.16 15.11 4.03
N SER A 111 -9.31 15.40 5.32
CA SER A 111 -9.69 16.74 5.75
C SER A 111 -8.47 17.63 5.63
N ALA A 112 -8.03 17.91 4.39
CA ALA A 112 -7.04 18.93 4.12
C ALA A 112 -7.73 20.29 4.29
N PRO A 113 -7.35 21.12 5.28
CA PRO A 113 -7.92 22.46 5.42
C PRO A 113 -7.59 23.39 4.24
N SER A 114 -6.70 22.99 3.32
CA SER A 114 -6.34 23.74 2.10
C SER A 114 -7.21 23.46 0.87
N LEU A 115 -7.95 22.34 0.82
CA LEU A 115 -8.75 21.95 -0.35
C LEU A 115 -10.17 22.55 -0.33
N LEU A 116 -10.62 23.11 0.80
CA LEU A 116 -11.91 23.80 0.90
C LEU A 116 -11.96 25.12 0.10
N ALA A 117 -10.81 25.66 -0.29
CA ALA A 117 -10.73 26.87 -1.12
C ALA A 117 -10.93 26.60 -2.63
N ALA A 118 -10.86 25.35 -3.08
CA ALA A 118 -10.83 25.00 -4.51
C ALA A 118 -12.09 24.30 -5.04
N GLY A 119 -13.13 24.09 -4.23
CA GLY A 119 -14.45 23.67 -4.72
C GLY A 119 -14.49 22.38 -5.56
N LYS A 120 -13.52 21.48 -5.44
CA LYS A 120 -13.48 20.20 -6.14
C LYS A 120 -13.72 19.05 -5.18
N MET A 121 -14.99 18.68 -5.06
CA MET A 121 -15.40 17.42 -4.44
C MET A 121 -15.13 16.29 -5.45
N LEU A 122 -13.90 15.76 -5.44
CA LEU A 122 -13.56 14.58 -6.23
C LEU A 122 -14.09 13.33 -5.52
N PHE A 123 -15.35 13.00 -5.80
CA PHE A 123 -15.91 11.67 -5.57
C PHE A 123 -15.27 10.72 -6.59
N PHE A 124 -14.34 9.86 -6.15
CA PHE A 124 -13.84 8.77 -6.99
C PHE A 124 -14.72 7.53 -6.81
N PRO A 125 -15.20 6.90 -7.90
CA PRO A 125 -16.09 5.76 -7.82
C PRO A 125 -15.33 4.53 -7.32
N LEU A 126 -15.92 3.84 -6.36
CA LEU A 126 -15.59 2.46 -5.99
C LEU A 126 -15.99 1.53 -7.14
N THR A 127 -15.18 1.40 -8.19
CA THR A 127 -15.31 0.30 -9.14
C THR A 127 -14.24 -0.75 -8.84
N PRO A 128 -14.63 -2.00 -8.50
CA PRO A 128 -13.66 -3.09 -8.39
C PRO A 128 -13.07 -3.41 -9.78
N PRO A 129 -11.81 -3.81 -9.89
CA PRO A 129 -11.24 -4.24 -11.16
C PRO A 129 -11.94 -5.53 -11.61
N ALA A 130 -12.63 -5.46 -12.75
CA ALA A 130 -13.10 -6.64 -13.46
C ALA A 130 -11.88 -7.39 -14.01
N PHE A 131 -11.47 -8.46 -13.32
CA PHE A 131 -10.59 -9.47 -13.91
C PHE A 131 -11.45 -10.38 -14.80
N SER A 132 -11.38 -10.17 -16.10
CA SER A 132 -11.81 -11.13 -17.11
C SER A 132 -10.81 -12.29 -17.12
N CYS A 133 -11.26 -13.47 -16.71
CA CYS A 133 -10.55 -14.72 -16.93
C CYS A 133 -10.86 -15.19 -18.36
N ASP A 134 -9.83 -15.24 -19.21
CA ASP A 134 -9.72 -16.18 -20.34
C ASP A 134 -8.66 -17.23 -20.00
#